data_AF-A0A921EN82-F1
#
_entry.id   AF-A0A921EN82-F1
#
_cell.length_a   1.000
_cell.length_b   1.000
_cell.length_c   1.000
_cell.angle_alpha   90.00
_cell.angle_beta   90.00
_cell.angle_gamma   90.00
#
_symmetry.space_group_name_H-M   'P 1'
#
loop_
_entity.id
_entity.type
_entity.pdbx_description
1 polymer ?
#
loop_
_entity_poly.entity_id
_entity_poly.type
_entity_poly.pdbx_seq_one_letter_code
_entity_poly.pdbx_strand_id
1 'polypeptide(L)'
;MAQKGPLALRLWKFKTAYIEGSETPVDDLGFLARHRETLRHLHVHGDQLLDVGQVNQLTALETATIDAPATRPLELRRLRRLSSLVVVRDEEDRGNALVIDWTGAPQLLSVELDPATADDIAALEAQTALEEVDLSNPARLPDTLPGSVYSLSLEGVIPAPTRPLALPALEELDLLDVSGLRDFTFLAGSGALSRLEVFGAIGLVSLAGLRFEPGAHVYLGGCPDLVDISALDGVPQIDLEIRDCPHLPQVGQ
;
A
#
# COMPACT_ATOMS: atom_id res chain seq x y z
N MET A 1 57.11 8.04 -0.24
CA MET A 1 55.94 7.29 0.28
C MET A 1 54.71 8.13 -0.01
N ALA A 2 53.85 7.65 -0.90
CA ALA A 2 52.74 8.41 -1.47
C ALA A 2 51.56 8.51 -0.49
N GLN A 3 51.06 9.74 -0.34
CA GLN A 3 49.75 10.04 0.24
C GLN A 3 48.66 9.37 -0.61
N LYS A 4 47.90 8.43 -0.03
CA LYS A 4 46.62 7.97 -0.56
C LYS A 4 45.52 8.63 0.28
N GLY A 5 44.90 9.68 -0.25
CA GLY A 5 43.68 10.26 0.32
C GLY A 5 42.49 9.29 0.16
N PRO A 6 41.49 9.29 1.05
CA PRO A 6 40.36 8.39 0.91
C PRO A 6 39.22 9.03 0.09
N LEU A 7 38.95 8.40 -1.05
CA LEU A 7 37.61 8.23 -1.65
C LEU A 7 36.76 9.50 -1.85
N ALA A 8 37.27 10.46 -2.63
CA ALA A 8 36.41 11.31 -3.46
C ALA A 8 35.81 10.43 -4.58
N LEU A 9 34.86 9.57 -4.21
CA LEU A 9 34.11 8.73 -5.13
C LEU A 9 33.31 9.63 -6.07
N ARG A 10 33.60 9.50 -7.36
CA ARG A 10 32.92 10.08 -8.52
C ARG A 10 31.47 9.58 -8.66
N LEU A 11 30.62 9.77 -7.66
CA LEU A 11 29.24 9.25 -7.60
C LEU A 11 28.19 10.23 -8.16
N TRP A 12 28.46 10.88 -9.29
CA TRP A 12 27.55 11.94 -9.83
C TRP A 12 26.32 11.41 -10.60
N LYS A 13 26.02 10.10 -10.55
CA LYS A 13 24.96 9.47 -11.36
C LYS A 13 24.18 8.38 -10.62
N PHE A 14 24.15 8.43 -9.29
CA PHE A 14 23.41 7.44 -8.54
C PHE A 14 21.92 7.73 -8.60
N LYS A 15 21.16 6.75 -9.09
CA LYS A 15 19.69 6.84 -9.25
C LYS A 15 18.93 6.21 -8.09
N THR A 16 19.57 5.35 -7.30
CA THR A 16 18.88 4.53 -6.29
C THR A 16 19.67 4.55 -5.00
N ALA A 17 19.17 5.13 -3.91
CA ALA A 17 19.84 5.06 -2.62
C ALA A 17 19.20 4.00 -1.72
N TYR A 18 20.05 3.25 -1.02
CA TYR A 18 19.66 2.34 0.06
C TYR A 18 20.35 2.84 1.33
N ILE A 19 19.56 3.09 2.36
CA ILE A 19 20.01 3.55 3.67
C ILE A 19 19.52 2.53 4.67
N GLU A 20 20.45 1.81 5.28
CA GLU A 20 20.17 0.76 6.26
C GLU A 20 20.89 1.11 7.56
N GLY A 21 20.13 1.23 8.65
CA GLY A 21 20.67 1.43 9.99
C GLY A 21 21.22 0.11 10.55
N SER A 22 22.51 -0.16 10.39
CA SER A 22 23.12 -1.35 11.03
C SER A 22 24.38 -1.09 11.84
N GLU A 23 25.15 -0.02 11.60
CA GLU A 23 26.37 0.25 12.40
C GLU A 23 26.66 1.73 12.68
N THR A 24 26.14 2.65 11.86
CA THR A 24 26.25 4.10 12.09
C THR A 24 24.86 4.73 11.99
N PRO A 25 24.36 5.38 13.05
CA PRO A 25 23.08 6.07 13.02
C PRO A 25 23.08 7.10 11.89
N VAL A 26 22.05 7.04 11.04
CA VAL A 26 21.74 8.09 10.07
C VAL A 26 20.59 8.86 10.67
N ASP A 27 20.91 9.97 11.35
CA ASP A 27 19.89 10.79 12.02
C ASP A 27 19.31 11.85 11.07
N ASP A 28 19.99 12.12 9.94
CA ASP A 28 19.53 13.02 8.88
C ASP A 28 19.88 12.54 7.46
N LEU A 29 19.07 13.01 6.50
CA LEU A 29 19.24 12.74 5.06
C LEU A 29 19.90 13.91 4.30
N GLY A 30 20.54 14.85 4.99
CA GLY A 30 21.07 16.08 4.40
C GLY A 30 22.15 15.85 3.34
N PHE A 31 22.88 14.74 3.43
CA PHE A 31 23.86 14.32 2.42
C PHE A 31 23.23 14.06 1.05
N LEU A 32 21.94 13.71 0.98
CA LEU A 32 21.20 13.48 -0.27
C LEU A 32 20.93 14.77 -1.06
N ALA A 33 21.06 15.95 -0.44
CA ALA A 33 20.80 17.23 -1.11
C ALA A 33 21.64 17.44 -2.39
N ARG A 34 22.83 16.82 -2.46
CA ARG A 34 23.71 16.85 -3.64
C ARG A 34 23.16 16.05 -4.84
N HIS A 35 22.17 15.20 -4.60
CA HIS A 35 21.57 14.29 -5.58
C HIS A 35 20.12 14.64 -5.90
N ARG A 36 19.68 15.85 -5.56
CA ARG A 36 18.31 16.36 -5.75
C ARG A 36 17.71 16.14 -7.14
N GLU A 37 18.54 16.26 -8.19
CA GLU A 37 18.12 16.19 -9.60
C GLU A 37 18.45 14.83 -10.25
N THR A 38 19.11 13.92 -9.52
CA THR A 38 19.58 12.62 -10.06
C THR A 38 18.98 11.41 -9.39
N LEU A 39 18.64 11.52 -8.11
CA LEU A 39 18.11 10.42 -7.31
C LEU A 39 16.65 10.18 -7.67
N ARG A 40 16.31 8.94 -8.01
CA ARG A 40 14.99 8.50 -8.49
C ARG A 40 14.34 7.49 -7.56
N HIS A 41 15.13 6.67 -6.89
CA HIS A 41 14.67 5.64 -5.99
C HIS A 41 15.35 5.83 -4.64
N LEU A 42 14.59 5.81 -3.57
CA LEU A 42 15.09 5.94 -2.22
C LEU A 42 14.48 4.85 -1.36
N HIS A 43 15.31 4.05 -0.72
CA HIS A 43 14.91 3.11 0.31
C HIS A 43 15.60 3.52 1.60
N VAL A 44 14.79 3.75 2.63
CA VAL A 44 15.23 4.10 3.97
C VAL A 44 14.69 3.03 4.88
N HIS A 45 15.60 2.31 5.53
CA HIS A 45 15.32 1.38 6.60
C HIS A 45 16.14 1.78 7.83
N GLY A 46 15.49 1.95 8.97
CA GLY A 46 16.20 2.31 10.19
C GLY A 46 15.33 2.20 11.44
N ASP A 47 15.98 1.93 12.55
CA ASP A 47 15.41 1.83 13.90
C ASP A 47 15.48 3.15 14.68
N GLN A 48 16.19 4.15 14.15
CA GLN A 48 16.40 5.44 14.79
C GLN A 48 15.52 6.53 14.17
N LEU A 49 15.13 7.49 15.01
CA LEU A 49 14.34 8.65 14.59
C LEU A 49 15.08 9.46 13.51
N LEU A 50 14.54 9.42 12.29
CA LEU A 50 15.14 10.05 11.13
C LEU A 50 14.46 11.38 10.80
N ASP A 51 15.24 12.41 10.46
CA ASP A 51 14.70 13.58 9.77
C ASP A 51 14.49 13.32 8.27
N VAL A 52 13.32 12.77 7.95
CA VAL A 52 12.84 12.50 6.59
C VAL A 52 12.44 13.76 5.80
N GLY A 53 12.39 14.95 6.43
CA GLY A 53 11.97 16.18 5.75
C GLY A 53 12.89 16.61 4.59
N GLN A 54 14.12 16.10 4.55
CA GLN A 54 15.07 16.34 3.46
C GLN A 54 14.68 15.61 2.15
N VAL A 55 13.82 14.58 2.21
CA VAL A 55 13.29 13.89 1.02
C VAL A 55 12.64 14.88 0.06
N ASN A 56 12.03 15.96 0.56
CA ASN A 56 11.42 17.03 -0.22
C ASN A 56 12.35 17.81 -1.15
N GLN A 57 13.66 17.66 -0.96
CA GLN A 57 14.64 18.29 -1.84
C GLN A 57 14.89 17.44 -3.09
N LEU A 58 14.45 16.19 -3.11
CA LEU A 58 14.69 15.21 -4.18
C LEU A 58 13.65 15.36 -5.30
N THR A 59 13.76 16.43 -6.08
CA THR A 59 12.79 16.76 -7.13
C THR A 59 12.73 15.76 -8.29
N ALA A 60 13.75 14.90 -8.43
CA ALA A 60 13.80 13.82 -9.40
C ALA A 60 13.25 12.47 -8.89
N LEU A 61 12.80 12.40 -7.63
CA LEU A 61 12.37 11.16 -6.98
C LEU A 61 11.12 10.61 -7.67
N GLU A 62 11.19 9.33 -8.04
CA GLU A 62 10.15 8.56 -8.73
C GLU A 62 9.54 7.53 -7.76
N THR A 63 10.35 6.90 -6.91
CA THR A 63 9.88 5.97 -5.87
C THR A 63 10.54 6.24 -4.53
N ALA A 64 9.80 6.01 -3.44
CA ALA A 64 10.31 6.11 -2.07
C ALA A 64 9.74 5.00 -1.20
N THR A 65 10.61 4.30 -0.47
CA THR A 65 10.25 3.39 0.62
C THR A 65 10.82 3.96 1.90
N ILE A 66 9.94 4.23 2.87
CA ILE A 66 10.30 4.80 4.16
C ILE A 66 9.84 3.82 5.24
N ASP A 67 10.80 3.09 5.78
CA ASP A 67 10.65 2.15 6.89
C ASP A 67 11.56 2.62 8.03
N ALA A 68 11.16 3.71 8.68
CA ALA A 68 11.90 4.27 9.80
C ALA A 68 11.01 5.18 10.64
N PRO A 69 11.20 5.21 11.96
CA PRO A 69 10.55 6.21 12.79
C PRO A 69 11.03 7.60 12.39
N ALA A 70 10.12 8.56 12.33
CA ALA A 70 10.43 9.93 11.92
C ALA A 70 10.44 10.89 13.11
N THR A 71 11.36 11.85 13.13
CA THR A 71 11.37 12.93 14.14
C THR A 71 10.22 13.93 13.98
N ARG A 72 9.62 13.98 12.78
CA ARG A 72 8.56 14.88 12.38
C ARG A 72 7.75 14.27 11.23
N PRO A 73 6.52 14.74 10.99
CA PRO A 73 5.74 14.30 9.85
C PRO A 73 6.46 14.54 8.51
N LEU A 74 6.28 13.62 7.54
CA LEU A 74 6.83 13.75 6.20
C LEU A 74 5.87 14.50 5.29
N GLU A 75 6.02 15.82 5.26
CA GLU A 75 5.26 16.63 4.32
C GLU A 75 5.81 16.43 2.90
N LEU A 76 5.17 15.67 1.99
CA LEU A 76 5.69 15.48 0.62
C LEU A 76 5.54 16.76 -0.21
N ARG A 77 6.54 17.64 -0.14
CA ARG A 77 6.54 18.92 -0.84
C ARG A 77 7.38 18.82 -2.10
N ARG A 78 6.79 19.24 -3.23
CA ARG A 78 7.49 19.42 -4.53
C ARG A 78 7.99 18.12 -5.18
N LEU A 79 7.48 16.97 -4.78
CA LEU A 79 7.81 15.65 -5.33
C LEU A 79 6.95 15.31 -6.55
N ARG A 80 7.01 16.17 -7.58
CA ARG A 80 6.13 16.08 -8.76
C ARG A 80 6.30 14.84 -9.64
N ARG A 81 7.37 14.07 -9.41
CA ARG A 81 7.69 12.86 -10.16
C ARG A 81 7.45 11.59 -9.35
N LEU A 82 7.15 11.73 -8.06
CA LEU A 82 6.91 10.59 -7.19
C LEU A 82 5.63 9.90 -7.65
N SER A 83 5.78 8.67 -8.12
CA SER A 83 4.70 7.83 -8.64
C SER A 83 4.38 6.65 -7.74
N SER A 84 5.32 6.23 -6.89
CA SER A 84 5.12 5.15 -5.92
C SER A 84 5.72 5.52 -4.57
N LEU A 85 4.97 5.23 -3.51
CA LEU A 85 5.36 5.49 -2.12
C LEU A 85 4.98 4.31 -1.24
N VAL A 86 5.97 3.77 -0.53
CA VAL A 86 5.78 2.75 0.50
C VAL A 86 6.17 3.36 1.84
N VAL A 87 5.30 3.23 2.84
CA VAL A 87 5.55 3.69 4.20
C VAL A 87 5.26 2.56 5.17
N VAL A 88 6.30 2.13 5.87
CA VAL A 88 6.25 1.12 6.92
C VAL A 88 6.55 1.81 8.24
N ARG A 89 5.76 1.53 9.28
CA ARG A 89 5.88 2.11 10.61
C ARG A 89 5.74 1.00 11.65
N ASP A 90 6.54 1.07 12.69
CA ASP A 90 6.41 0.17 13.83
C ASP A 90 5.16 0.53 14.65
N GLU A 91 4.34 -0.46 15.02
CA GLU A 91 3.14 -0.28 15.85
C GLU A 91 3.44 0.31 17.24
N GLU A 92 4.69 0.18 17.70
CA GLU A 92 5.15 0.73 18.98
C GLU A 92 5.38 2.27 18.92
N ASP A 93 5.51 2.86 17.73
CA ASP A 93 5.81 4.28 17.52
C ASP A 93 4.57 5.19 17.56
N ARG A 94 3.83 5.13 18.67
CA ARG A 94 2.50 5.74 18.88
C ARG A 94 2.45 7.28 18.96
N GLY A 95 3.47 8.01 18.50
CA GLY A 95 3.55 9.45 18.70
C GLY A 95 4.04 10.28 17.52
N ASN A 96 4.76 9.66 16.57
CA ASN A 96 5.38 10.36 15.44
C ASN A 96 4.86 9.83 14.10
N ALA A 97 3.55 9.60 14.02
CA ALA A 97 2.90 9.17 12.79
C ALA A 97 3.34 10.10 11.65
N LEU A 98 3.92 9.48 10.64
CA LEU A 98 4.37 10.14 9.43
C LEU A 98 3.14 10.74 8.73
N VAL A 99 2.78 11.99 9.01
CA VAL A 99 1.70 12.66 8.26
C VAL A 99 2.25 13.02 6.89
N ILE A 100 1.63 12.45 5.86
CA ILE A 100 2.00 12.63 4.47
C ILE A 100 1.18 13.81 3.90
N ASP A 101 1.84 14.91 3.54
CA ASP A 101 1.20 15.99 2.76
C ASP A 101 1.27 15.66 1.27
N TRP A 102 0.26 14.97 0.75
CA TRP A 102 0.22 14.46 -0.63
C TRP A 102 0.05 15.56 -1.70
N THR A 103 -0.18 16.83 -1.30
CA THR A 103 -0.40 17.92 -2.26
C THR A 103 0.79 18.17 -3.18
N GLY A 104 1.99 17.77 -2.77
CA GLY A 104 3.20 17.87 -3.58
C GLY A 104 3.49 16.66 -4.47
N ALA A 105 2.69 15.60 -4.43
CA ALA A 105 2.83 14.37 -5.22
C ALA A 105 1.60 14.09 -6.11
N PRO A 106 1.20 15.01 -7.01
CA PRO A 106 -0.02 14.88 -7.83
C PRO A 106 0.07 13.80 -8.94
N GLN A 107 1.17 13.06 -9.00
CA GLN A 107 1.41 11.98 -9.97
C GLN A 107 1.56 10.65 -9.26
N LEU A 108 1.20 10.58 -7.97
CA LEU A 108 1.24 9.34 -7.25
C LEU A 108 0.18 8.39 -7.80
N LEU A 109 0.64 7.23 -8.24
CA LEU A 109 -0.17 6.16 -8.81
C LEU A 109 -0.32 5.00 -7.83
N SER A 110 0.74 4.70 -7.07
CA SER A 110 0.78 3.54 -6.17
C SER A 110 1.19 3.96 -4.76
N VAL A 111 0.52 3.38 -3.78
CA VAL A 111 0.76 3.66 -2.36
C VAL A 111 0.60 2.40 -1.52
N GLU A 112 1.52 2.18 -0.61
CA GLU A 112 1.48 1.12 0.41
C GLU A 112 1.70 1.75 1.79
N LEU A 113 0.82 1.43 2.73
CA LEU A 113 0.83 2.00 4.07
C LEU A 113 0.65 0.90 5.12
N ASP A 114 1.66 0.74 5.97
CA ASP A 114 1.66 -0.24 7.06
C ASP A 114 2.15 0.38 8.38
N PRO A 115 1.31 0.52 9.42
CA PRO A 115 -0.14 0.58 9.37
C PRO A 115 -0.65 1.90 8.74
N ALA A 116 -1.85 1.89 8.15
CA ALA A 116 -2.50 3.07 7.59
C ALA A 116 -3.29 3.88 8.64
N THR A 117 -2.83 5.10 8.94
CA THR A 117 -3.41 5.97 9.99
C THR A 117 -4.64 6.74 9.51
N ALA A 118 -5.43 7.30 10.44
CA ALA A 118 -6.60 8.10 10.08
C ALA A 118 -6.27 9.33 9.22
N ASP A 119 -5.09 9.93 9.44
CA ASP A 119 -4.60 11.06 8.64
C ASP A 119 -4.17 10.60 7.24
N ASP A 120 -3.55 9.42 7.12
CA ASP A 120 -3.24 8.85 5.79
C ASP A 120 -4.51 8.65 4.98
N ILE A 121 -5.53 8.01 5.57
CA ILE A 121 -6.80 7.75 4.89
C ILE A 121 -7.46 9.06 4.43
N ALA A 122 -7.49 10.09 5.30
CA ALA A 122 -8.05 11.40 4.94
C ALA A 122 -7.32 12.05 3.76
N ALA A 123 -6.06 11.69 3.57
CA ALA A 123 -5.20 12.31 2.60
C ALA A 123 -5.10 11.50 1.29
N LEU A 124 -5.32 10.17 1.34
CA LEU A 124 -5.67 9.33 0.19
C LEU A 124 -6.97 9.79 -0.48
N GLU A 125 -7.98 10.13 0.33
CA GLU A 125 -9.28 10.64 -0.16
C GLU A 125 -9.14 11.96 -0.97
N ALA A 126 -8.04 12.69 -0.79
CA ALA A 126 -7.73 13.91 -1.53
C ALA A 126 -6.94 13.67 -2.83
N GLN A 127 -6.48 12.45 -3.08
CA GLN A 127 -5.78 12.10 -4.31
C GLN A 127 -6.75 12.01 -5.49
N THR A 128 -6.20 12.14 -6.70
CA THR A 128 -6.98 12.08 -7.94
C THR A 128 -6.39 11.14 -8.99
N ALA A 129 -5.18 10.61 -8.75
CA ALA A 129 -4.41 9.86 -9.75
C ALA A 129 -4.02 8.45 -9.26
N LEU A 130 -4.41 8.05 -8.06
CA LEU A 130 -4.10 6.71 -7.55
C LEU A 130 -4.73 5.64 -8.44
N GLU A 131 -3.97 4.59 -8.66
CA GLU A 131 -4.27 3.42 -9.47
C GLU A 131 -4.16 2.14 -8.60
N GLU A 132 -3.21 2.11 -7.67
CA GLU A 132 -2.96 1.00 -6.74
C GLU A 132 -2.93 1.53 -5.30
N VAL A 133 -3.62 0.84 -4.39
CA VAL A 133 -3.70 1.20 -2.97
C VAL A 133 -3.57 -0.05 -2.12
N ASP A 134 -2.56 -0.09 -1.27
CA ASP A 134 -2.35 -1.15 -0.28
C ASP A 134 -2.39 -0.57 1.15
N LEU A 135 -3.23 -1.16 1.99
CA LEU A 135 -3.50 -0.72 3.36
C LEU A 135 -3.41 -1.89 4.34
N SER A 136 -2.37 -1.88 5.17
CA SER A 136 -2.27 -2.78 6.31
C SER A 136 -2.79 -2.10 7.57
N ASN A 137 -3.60 -2.82 8.35
CA ASN A 137 -4.24 -2.37 9.60
C ASN A 137 -4.83 -0.94 9.54
N PRO A 138 -5.70 -0.62 8.56
CA PRO A 138 -6.22 0.72 8.39
C PRO A 138 -7.08 1.16 9.58
N ALA A 139 -6.84 2.38 10.08
CA ALA A 139 -7.63 2.97 11.16
C ALA A 139 -9.13 3.12 10.81
N ARG A 140 -9.43 3.25 9.51
CA ARG A 140 -10.75 3.14 8.89
C ARG A 140 -10.57 2.83 7.41
N LEU A 141 -11.59 2.29 6.75
CA LEU A 141 -11.63 2.25 5.29
C LEU A 141 -11.83 3.66 4.72
N PRO A 142 -11.22 4.00 3.56
CA PRO A 142 -11.49 5.25 2.87
C PRO A 142 -12.97 5.39 2.51
N ASP A 143 -13.54 6.58 2.73
CA ASP A 143 -14.91 6.89 2.29
C ASP A 143 -14.96 7.13 0.77
N THR A 144 -13.82 7.49 0.17
CA THR A 144 -13.66 7.71 -1.27
C THR A 144 -12.24 7.44 -1.69
N LEU A 145 -12.08 7.00 -2.93
CA LEU A 145 -10.79 6.88 -3.61
C LEU A 145 -10.97 7.35 -5.07
N PRO A 146 -9.88 7.65 -5.79
CA PRO A 146 -9.95 7.96 -7.20
C PRO A 146 -10.63 6.84 -8.00
N GLY A 147 -11.47 7.20 -8.96
CA GLY A 147 -12.13 6.23 -9.84
C GLY A 147 -11.17 5.48 -10.78
N SER A 148 -9.88 5.86 -10.79
CA SER A 148 -8.79 5.20 -11.50
C SER A 148 -8.17 4.04 -10.73
N VAL A 149 -8.51 3.84 -9.44
CA VAL A 149 -8.00 2.72 -8.66
C VAL A 149 -8.48 1.41 -9.26
N TYR A 150 -7.53 0.63 -9.77
CA TYR A 150 -7.77 -0.67 -10.40
C TYR A 150 -7.34 -1.83 -9.50
N SER A 151 -6.44 -1.59 -8.54
CA SER A 151 -5.98 -2.59 -7.57
C SER A 151 -6.11 -2.06 -6.14
N LEU A 152 -6.74 -2.85 -5.27
CA LEU A 152 -6.90 -2.58 -3.84
C LEU A 152 -6.46 -3.79 -3.03
N SER A 153 -5.50 -3.59 -2.14
CA SER A 153 -5.03 -4.60 -1.18
C SER A 153 -5.38 -4.15 0.24
N LEU A 154 -5.87 -5.09 1.04
CA LEU A 154 -6.19 -4.87 2.45
C LEU A 154 -5.59 -5.97 3.30
N GLU A 155 -4.90 -5.60 4.38
CA GLU A 155 -4.29 -6.53 5.31
C GLU A 155 -4.64 -6.24 6.77
N GLY A 156 -4.77 -7.30 7.58
CA GLY A 156 -4.89 -7.20 9.02
C GLY A 156 -6.30 -6.87 9.53
N VAL A 157 -6.41 -6.07 10.61
CA VAL A 157 -7.71 -5.78 11.22
C VAL A 157 -8.42 -4.67 10.45
N ILE A 158 -9.46 -5.03 9.70
CA ILE A 158 -10.24 -4.11 8.88
C ILE A 158 -11.48 -3.65 9.64
N PRO A 159 -11.62 -2.34 9.93
CA PRO A 159 -12.82 -1.80 10.54
C PRO A 159 -14.04 -1.98 9.65
N ALA A 160 -15.21 -2.15 10.27
CA ALA A 160 -16.45 -2.26 9.52
C ALA A 160 -16.67 -1.04 8.61
N PRO A 161 -17.01 -1.22 7.33
CA PRO A 161 -17.22 -0.12 6.41
C PRO A 161 -18.37 0.77 6.89
N THR A 162 -18.13 2.07 6.92
CA THR A 162 -19.14 3.07 7.31
C THR A 162 -20.00 3.54 6.14
N ARG A 163 -19.50 3.35 4.90
CA ARG A 163 -20.13 3.80 3.66
C ARG A 163 -19.76 2.87 2.50
N PRO A 164 -20.58 2.83 1.43
CA PRO A 164 -20.18 2.21 0.18
C PRO A 164 -19.01 2.97 -0.46
N LEU A 165 -18.05 2.21 -1.01
CA LEU A 165 -16.91 2.66 -1.77
C LEU A 165 -17.04 2.12 -3.20
N ALA A 166 -17.38 2.98 -4.15
CA ALA A 166 -17.54 2.60 -5.55
C ALA A 166 -16.23 2.85 -6.32
N LEU A 167 -15.62 1.77 -6.81
CA LEU A 167 -14.37 1.79 -7.57
C LEU A 167 -14.64 1.26 -8.98
N PRO A 168 -15.07 2.11 -9.94
CA PRO A 168 -15.55 1.67 -11.24
C PRO A 168 -14.46 1.01 -12.11
N ALA A 169 -13.18 1.27 -11.84
CA ALA A 169 -12.04 0.67 -12.51
C ALA A 169 -11.43 -0.53 -11.76
N LEU A 170 -11.99 -0.94 -10.61
CA LEU A 170 -11.44 -2.03 -9.82
C LEU A 170 -11.46 -3.36 -10.59
N GLU A 171 -10.28 -3.92 -10.80
CA GLU A 171 -10.05 -5.18 -11.50
C GLU A 171 -9.37 -6.22 -10.59
N GLU A 172 -8.60 -5.78 -9.59
CA GLU A 172 -7.84 -6.63 -8.66
C GLU A 172 -8.20 -6.28 -7.21
N LEU A 173 -8.46 -7.31 -6.40
CA LEU A 173 -8.74 -7.19 -4.98
C LEU A 173 -8.01 -8.28 -4.21
N ASP A 174 -7.10 -7.89 -3.33
CA ASP A 174 -6.31 -8.80 -2.52
C ASP A 174 -6.62 -8.58 -1.03
N LEU A 175 -6.92 -9.65 -0.31
CA LEU A 175 -7.10 -9.66 1.15
C LEU A 175 -6.11 -10.63 1.79
N LEU A 176 -5.27 -10.11 2.70
CA LEU A 176 -4.29 -10.90 3.43
C LEU A 176 -4.53 -10.82 4.94
N ASP A 177 -4.70 -11.96 5.60
CA ASP A 177 -4.88 -12.08 7.05
C ASP A 177 -5.94 -11.10 7.61
N VAL A 178 -7.00 -10.90 6.84
CA VAL A 178 -8.04 -9.92 7.14
C VAL A 178 -8.97 -10.41 8.26
N SER A 179 -9.26 -9.55 9.22
CA SER A 179 -10.34 -9.77 10.20
C SER A 179 -11.26 -8.55 10.30
N GLY A 180 -12.53 -8.79 10.66
CA GLY A 180 -13.53 -7.71 10.86
C GLY A 180 -14.44 -7.44 9.66
N LEU A 181 -14.11 -7.95 8.47
CA LEU A 181 -14.96 -7.88 7.29
C LEU A 181 -15.89 -9.11 7.20
N ARG A 182 -17.19 -8.90 6.95
CA ARG A 182 -18.17 -10.00 6.79
C ARG A 182 -18.53 -10.30 5.34
N ASP A 183 -18.55 -9.27 4.51
CA ASP A 183 -18.86 -9.32 3.08
C ASP A 183 -18.30 -8.06 2.38
N PHE A 184 -18.53 -7.94 1.07
CA PHE A 184 -18.07 -6.83 0.24
C PHE A 184 -19.21 -5.92 -0.21
N THR A 185 -20.33 -5.87 0.51
CA THR A 185 -21.47 -5.02 0.12
C THR A 185 -21.11 -3.54 0.08
N PHE A 186 -20.05 -3.12 0.77
CA PHE A 186 -19.49 -1.78 0.63
C PHE A 186 -18.91 -1.51 -0.77
N LEU A 187 -18.49 -2.52 -1.52
CA LEU A 187 -18.04 -2.40 -2.92
C LEU A 187 -19.20 -2.59 -3.93
N ALA A 188 -20.46 -2.62 -3.48
CA ALA A 188 -21.61 -2.75 -4.37
C ALA A 188 -21.75 -1.52 -5.27
N GLY A 189 -21.15 -1.57 -6.46
CA GLY A 189 -21.04 -0.44 -7.39
C GLY A 189 -19.66 -0.31 -8.04
N SER A 190 -18.68 -1.12 -7.62
CA SER A 190 -17.37 -1.22 -8.25
C SER A 190 -17.41 -1.97 -9.58
N GLY A 191 -16.28 -1.92 -10.29
CA GLY A 191 -16.02 -2.71 -11.49
C GLY A 191 -16.14 -4.21 -11.25
N ALA A 192 -16.09 -4.98 -12.33
CA ALA A 192 -16.03 -6.43 -12.24
C ALA A 192 -14.57 -6.87 -12.17
N LEU A 193 -14.27 -7.72 -11.19
CA LEU A 193 -12.93 -8.19 -10.91
C LEU A 193 -12.47 -9.20 -11.96
N SER A 194 -11.23 -9.05 -12.39
CA SER A 194 -10.48 -10.08 -13.12
C SER A 194 -9.68 -10.96 -12.15
N ARG A 195 -9.36 -10.45 -10.96
CA ARG A 195 -8.60 -11.15 -9.92
C ARG A 195 -9.16 -10.89 -8.53
N LEU A 196 -9.29 -11.96 -7.75
CA LEU A 196 -9.56 -11.93 -6.33
C LEU A 196 -8.64 -12.92 -5.63
N GLU A 197 -7.76 -12.43 -4.75
CA GLU A 197 -6.99 -13.29 -3.85
C GLU A 197 -7.41 -13.02 -2.41
N VAL A 198 -7.89 -14.06 -1.72
CA VAL A 198 -8.24 -14.00 -0.31
C VAL A 198 -7.44 -15.05 0.43
N PHE A 199 -6.60 -14.64 1.37
CA PHE A 199 -5.87 -15.54 2.25
C PHE A 199 -6.06 -15.12 3.71
N GLY A 200 -6.47 -16.05 4.58
CA GLY A 200 -6.53 -15.79 6.02
C GLY A 200 -7.68 -14.86 6.45
N ALA A 201 -8.80 -14.83 5.73
CA ALA A 201 -9.92 -13.95 6.05
C ALA A 201 -10.84 -14.53 7.15
N ILE A 202 -10.61 -14.12 8.40
CA ILE A 202 -11.39 -14.56 9.57
C ILE A 202 -12.64 -13.68 9.72
N GLY A 203 -13.81 -14.31 9.82
CA GLY A 203 -15.10 -13.63 9.92
C GLY A 203 -15.75 -13.26 8.58
N LEU A 204 -15.07 -13.48 7.45
CA LEU A 204 -15.65 -13.32 6.11
C LEU A 204 -16.66 -14.44 5.85
N VAL A 205 -17.92 -14.06 5.61
CA VAL A 205 -19.05 -15.01 5.49
C VAL A 205 -19.53 -15.15 4.05
N SER A 206 -19.42 -14.09 3.24
CA SER A 206 -19.94 -14.06 1.87
C SER A 206 -19.08 -13.21 0.93
N LEU A 207 -19.08 -13.55 -0.36
CA LEU A 207 -18.53 -12.70 -1.44
C LEU A 207 -19.55 -11.65 -1.96
N ALA A 208 -20.69 -11.48 -1.29
CA ALA A 208 -21.72 -10.54 -1.68
C ALA A 208 -21.17 -9.11 -1.87
N GLY A 209 -21.62 -8.44 -2.93
CA GLY A 209 -21.17 -7.10 -3.31
C GLY A 209 -20.10 -7.09 -4.41
N LEU A 210 -19.40 -8.21 -4.63
CA LEU A 210 -18.45 -8.35 -5.74
C LEU A 210 -19.15 -8.73 -7.05
N ARG A 211 -18.49 -8.38 -8.16
CA ARG A 211 -18.82 -8.82 -9.52
C ARG A 211 -17.53 -9.29 -10.18
N PHE A 212 -17.65 -10.22 -11.13
CA PHE A 212 -16.49 -10.83 -11.78
C PHE A 212 -16.63 -10.79 -13.30
N GLU A 213 -15.51 -10.56 -13.97
CA GLU A 213 -15.40 -10.68 -15.43
C GLU A 213 -15.36 -12.16 -15.86
N PRO A 214 -15.72 -12.48 -17.10
CA PRO A 214 -15.48 -13.81 -17.66
C PRO A 214 -14.00 -14.16 -17.62
N GLY A 215 -13.66 -15.36 -17.14
CA GLY A 215 -12.27 -15.79 -17.00
C GLY A 215 -11.55 -15.32 -15.75
N ALA A 216 -12.27 -14.74 -14.78
CA ALA A 216 -11.67 -14.25 -13.53
C ALA A 216 -10.92 -15.36 -12.78
N HIS A 217 -9.79 -14.98 -12.18
CA HIS A 217 -9.02 -15.81 -11.26
C HIS A 217 -9.46 -15.51 -9.82
N VAL A 218 -9.87 -16.56 -9.09
CA VAL A 218 -10.35 -16.47 -7.72
C VAL A 218 -9.64 -17.49 -6.85
N TYR A 219 -8.83 -16.99 -5.92
CA TYR A 219 -8.18 -17.80 -4.88
C TYR A 219 -8.83 -17.51 -3.52
N LEU A 220 -9.30 -18.57 -2.85
CA LEU A 220 -9.88 -18.52 -1.51
C LEU A 220 -9.10 -19.48 -0.59
N GLY A 221 -8.21 -18.93 0.22
CA GLY A 221 -7.36 -19.66 1.16
C GLY A 221 -7.66 -19.29 2.61
N GLY A 222 -7.79 -20.27 3.51
CA GLY A 222 -7.84 -20.02 4.94
C GLY A 222 -8.99 -19.11 5.39
N CYS A 223 -10.18 -19.29 4.80
CA CYS A 223 -11.39 -18.53 5.16
C CYS A 223 -12.33 -19.43 5.98
N PRO A 224 -12.15 -19.53 7.32
CA PRO A 224 -12.86 -20.51 8.14
C PRO A 224 -14.37 -20.29 8.22
N ASP A 225 -14.84 -19.05 8.06
CA ASP A 225 -16.25 -18.67 8.24
C ASP A 225 -17.01 -18.48 6.91
N LEU A 226 -16.33 -18.64 5.77
CA LEU A 226 -16.89 -18.38 4.44
C LEU A 226 -17.86 -19.49 4.03
N VAL A 227 -19.13 -19.13 3.84
CA VAL A 227 -20.22 -20.08 3.52
C VAL A 227 -20.90 -19.77 2.19
N ASP A 228 -20.78 -18.56 1.68
CA ASP A 228 -21.52 -18.08 0.53
C ASP A 228 -20.60 -17.47 -0.54
N ILE A 229 -20.47 -18.18 -1.65
CA ILE A 229 -19.73 -17.74 -2.84
C ILE A 229 -20.68 -17.53 -4.03
N SER A 230 -21.97 -17.31 -3.80
CA SER A 230 -22.98 -17.13 -4.87
C SER A 230 -22.72 -15.93 -5.79
N ALA A 231 -21.84 -15.00 -5.40
CA ALA A 231 -21.35 -13.95 -6.29
C ALA A 231 -20.61 -14.50 -7.54
N LEU A 232 -20.16 -15.76 -7.49
CA LEU A 232 -19.52 -16.47 -8.61
C LEU A 232 -20.53 -17.15 -9.55
N ASP A 233 -21.81 -17.20 -9.18
CA ASP A 233 -22.83 -17.90 -9.97
C ASP A 233 -22.99 -17.27 -11.35
N GLY A 234 -22.85 -18.10 -12.39
CA GLY A 234 -23.02 -17.65 -13.78
C GLY A 234 -21.82 -16.91 -14.37
N VAL A 235 -20.69 -16.81 -13.65
CA VAL A 235 -19.43 -16.27 -14.20
C VAL A 235 -18.84 -17.28 -15.20
N PRO A 236 -18.69 -16.94 -16.49
CA PRO A 236 -18.15 -17.86 -17.47
C PRO A 236 -16.65 -18.10 -17.25
N GLN A 237 -16.21 -19.36 -17.35
CA GLN A 237 -14.79 -19.75 -17.36
C GLN A 237 -13.97 -19.31 -16.14
N ILE A 238 -14.57 -19.25 -14.95
CA ILE A 238 -13.85 -18.92 -13.72
C ILE A 238 -12.73 -19.92 -13.43
N ASP A 239 -11.56 -19.40 -13.06
CA ASP A 239 -10.45 -20.17 -12.50
C ASP A 239 -10.52 -20.05 -10.98
N LEU A 240 -11.04 -21.10 -10.32
CA LEU A 240 -11.37 -21.09 -8.90
C LEU A 240 -10.50 -22.08 -8.13
N GLU A 241 -9.71 -21.57 -7.19
CA GLU A 241 -8.94 -22.35 -6.24
C GLU A 241 -9.45 -22.10 -4.81
N ILE A 242 -9.75 -23.19 -4.08
CA ILE A 242 -10.22 -23.14 -2.69
C ILE A 242 -9.31 -24.01 -1.83
N ARG A 243 -8.76 -23.42 -0.76
CA ARG A 243 -7.94 -24.11 0.24
C ARG A 243 -8.35 -23.69 1.64
N ASP A 244 -8.42 -24.65 2.56
CA ASP A 244 -8.67 -24.37 3.99
C ASP A 244 -9.95 -23.53 4.27
N CYS A 245 -10.99 -23.71 3.46
CA CYS A 245 -12.33 -23.14 3.63
C CYS A 245 -13.32 -24.26 3.98
N PRO A 246 -13.47 -24.63 5.27
CA PRO A 246 -14.13 -25.86 5.70
C PRO A 246 -15.65 -25.89 5.45
N HIS A 247 -16.27 -24.73 5.25
CA HIS A 247 -17.70 -24.62 5.00
C HIS A 247 -18.09 -24.54 3.52
N LEU A 248 -17.10 -24.35 2.63
CA LEU A 248 -17.34 -24.38 1.19
C LEU A 248 -17.27 -25.81 0.66
N PRO A 249 -18.04 -26.14 -0.38
CA PRO A 249 -17.88 -27.40 -1.08
C PRO A 249 -16.46 -27.44 -1.65
N GLN A 250 -15.66 -28.44 -1.24
CA GLN A 250 -14.33 -28.60 -1.79
C GLN A 250 -14.45 -28.94 -3.28
N VAL A 251 -13.96 -28.05 -4.13
CA VAL A 251 -13.86 -28.30 -5.57
C VAL A 251 -12.70 -29.28 -5.75
N GLY A 252 -13.00 -30.45 -6.31
CA GLY A 252 -12.08 -31.58 -6.38
C GLY A 252 -10.85 -31.30 -7.25
N GLN A 253 -9.72 -31.85 -6.76
CA GLN A 253 -8.44 -32.01 -7.46
C GLN A 253 -8.58 -32.73 -8.81
#